data_AF-A0A2V8SVG5-F1
#
_entry.id   AF-A0A2V8SVG5-F1
#
_cell.length_a   1.000
_cell.length_b   1.000
_cell.length_c   1.000
_cell.angle_alpha   90.00
_cell.angle_beta   90.00
_cell.angle_gamma   90.00
#
_symmetry.space_group_name_H-M   'P 1'
#
loop_
_entity.id
_entity.type
_entity.pdbx_description
1 polymer ?
#
loop_
_entity_poly.entity_id
_entity_poly.type
_entity_poly.pdbx_seq_one_letter_code
_entity_poly.pdbx_strand_id
1 'polypeptide(L)'
;MLLGRAIADQSFADLLSDRQEFARQYPVEVKKSSIGDFIVRETGVRGGRPTIEGTGISVHRIASWYNLGLRPEEIAGRMGRISLAEVYAALSHYHANRDEIDAEIAAEEVEADRIEQEHYLSLQSRS
;
A
#
# COMPACT_ATOMS: atom_id res chain seq x y z
N MET A 1 20.88 31.96 -17.69
CA MET A 1 19.56 31.62 -18.24
C MET A 1 19.75 30.60 -19.36
N LEU A 2 19.76 29.30 -19.04
CA LEU A 2 19.98 28.21 -20.00
C LEU A 2 18.83 27.21 -19.87
N LEU A 3 17.64 27.60 -20.32
CA LEU A 3 16.45 26.74 -20.22
C LEU A 3 15.51 26.88 -21.43
N GLY A 4 16.06 27.21 -22.62
CA GLY A 4 15.21 27.59 -23.76
C GLY A 4 15.60 27.11 -25.15
N ARG A 5 16.54 26.17 -25.34
CA ARG A 5 16.98 25.79 -26.71
C ARG A 5 17.22 24.30 -26.99
N ALA A 6 16.65 23.38 -26.21
CA ALA A 6 16.92 21.94 -26.39
C ALA A 6 15.76 21.14 -27.03
N ILE A 7 14.76 21.78 -27.63
CA ILE A 7 13.58 21.08 -28.22
C ILE A 7 13.50 21.26 -29.76
N ALA A 8 14.53 21.83 -30.39
CA ALA A 8 14.54 22.10 -31.84
C ALA A 8 15.80 21.55 -32.54
N ASP A 9 16.50 20.60 -31.92
CA ASP A 9 17.62 19.91 -32.55
C ASP A 9 17.16 18.56 -33.09
N GLN A 10 17.27 18.38 -34.41
CA GLN A 10 16.94 17.14 -35.11
C GLN A 10 17.67 15.94 -34.49
N SER A 11 18.86 16.16 -33.91
CA SER A 11 19.63 15.13 -33.21
C SER A 11 18.93 14.56 -31.99
N PHE A 12 18.10 15.33 -31.27
CA PHE A 12 17.34 14.84 -30.12
C PHE A 12 16.15 13.96 -30.55
N ALA A 13 15.52 14.29 -31.68
CA ALA A 13 14.45 13.48 -32.28
C ALA A 13 15.00 12.16 -32.88
N ASP A 14 16.19 12.19 -33.47
CA ASP A 14 16.89 10.99 -33.95
C ASP A 14 17.37 10.11 -32.78
N LEU A 15 17.85 10.68 -31.68
CA LEU A 15 18.22 9.97 -30.44
C LEU A 15 17.04 9.28 -29.74
N LEU A 16 15.84 9.86 -29.82
CA LEU A 16 14.61 9.25 -29.30
C LEU A 16 14.05 8.16 -30.23
N SER A 17 14.38 8.22 -31.52
CA SER A 17 13.96 7.24 -32.52
C SER A 17 14.77 5.94 -32.44
N ASP A 18 16.05 6.03 -32.06
CA ASP A 18 16.87 4.85 -31.74
C ASP A 18 16.93 4.57 -30.23
N ARG A 19 15.92 3.84 -29.74
CA ARG A 19 15.81 3.40 -28.33
C ARG A 19 17.07 2.71 -27.80
N GLN A 20 17.89 2.12 -28.66
CA GLN A 20 19.10 1.40 -28.24
C GLN A 20 20.22 2.35 -27.82
N GLU A 21 20.40 3.48 -28.52
CA GLU A 21 21.52 4.40 -28.28
C GLU A 21 21.30 5.24 -27.02
N PHE A 22 20.06 5.72 -26.81
CA PHE A 22 19.69 6.44 -25.58
C PHE A 22 19.82 5.55 -24.33
N ALA A 23 19.38 4.29 -24.41
CA ALA A 23 19.47 3.34 -23.29
C ALA A 23 20.91 2.90 -22.97
N ARG A 24 21.82 2.93 -23.96
CA ARG A 24 23.26 2.68 -23.75
C ARG A 24 23.96 3.86 -23.12
N GLN A 25 23.64 5.07 -23.55
CA GLN A 25 24.22 6.31 -23.03
C GLN A 25 23.69 6.64 -21.63
N TYR A 26 22.44 6.27 -21.33
CA TYR A 26 21.78 6.45 -20.04
C TYR A 26 21.03 5.18 -19.64
N PRO A 27 21.71 4.17 -19.07
CA PRO A 27 21.04 2.97 -18.59
C PRO A 27 20.17 3.34 -17.36
N VAL A 28 18.88 3.55 -17.60
CA VAL A 28 17.88 3.66 -16.52
C VAL A 28 17.19 2.31 -16.40
N GLU A 29 17.45 1.60 -15.30
CA GLU A 29 16.74 0.37 -14.99
C GLU A 29 15.30 0.70 -14.58
N VAL A 30 14.34 0.42 -15.47
CA VAL A 30 12.92 0.63 -15.18
C VAL A 30 12.37 -0.63 -14.51
N LYS A 31 12.22 -0.61 -13.18
CA LYS A 31 11.50 -1.66 -12.46
C LYS A 31 10.01 -1.55 -12.79
N LYS A 32 9.49 -2.48 -13.59
CA LYS A 32 8.07 -2.60 -13.90
C LYS A 32 7.38 -3.40 -12.79
N SER A 33 6.66 -2.71 -11.91
CA SER A 33 5.81 -3.36 -10.89
C SER A 33 4.36 -3.48 -11.38
N SER A 34 3.72 -4.60 -11.05
CA SER A 34 2.27 -4.81 -11.20
C SER A 34 1.55 -4.60 -9.85
N ILE A 35 0.25 -4.29 -9.88
CA ILE A 35 -0.56 -4.15 -8.67
C ILE A 35 -0.56 -5.46 -7.85
N GLY A 36 -0.49 -6.62 -8.52
CA GLY A 36 -0.46 -7.92 -7.88
C GLY A 36 0.84 -8.20 -7.11
N ASP A 37 1.93 -7.51 -7.44
CA ASP A 37 3.24 -7.75 -6.82
C ASP A 37 3.29 -7.18 -5.38
N PHE A 38 2.40 -6.24 -5.05
CA PHE A 38 2.40 -5.57 -3.75
C PHE A 38 1.73 -6.38 -2.64
N ILE A 39 0.91 -7.39 -2.95
CA ILE A 39 0.12 -8.12 -1.95
C ILE A 39 0.60 -9.55 -1.85
N VAL A 40 1.06 -9.93 -0.65
CA VAL A 40 1.53 -11.29 -0.34
C VAL A 40 0.67 -11.91 0.76
N ARG A 41 0.45 -13.23 0.69
CA ARG A 41 -0.17 -14.04 1.76
C ARG A 41 0.87 -15.05 2.25
N GLU A 42 1.35 -14.89 3.47
CA GLU A 42 2.30 -15.80 4.10
C GLU A 42 1.63 -16.50 5.29
N THR A 43 1.52 -17.83 5.26
CA THR A 43 0.80 -18.62 6.28
C THR A 43 1.36 -18.44 7.70
N GLY A 44 2.62 -18.04 7.85
CA GLY A 44 3.26 -17.78 9.13
C GLY A 44 3.19 -16.32 9.62
N VAL A 45 2.72 -15.38 8.79
CA VAL A 45 2.70 -13.95 9.12
C VAL A 45 1.26 -13.49 9.30
N ARG A 46 0.96 -12.82 10.43
CA ARG A 46 -0.37 -12.24 10.72
C ARG A 46 -1.55 -13.22 10.53
N GLY A 47 -1.33 -14.52 10.78
CA GLY A 47 -2.36 -15.55 10.63
C GLY A 47 -2.75 -15.86 9.19
N GLY A 48 -1.86 -15.61 8.21
CA GLY A 48 -2.15 -15.86 6.79
C GLY A 48 -2.90 -14.73 6.09
N ARG A 49 -3.18 -13.62 6.80
CA ARG A 49 -3.85 -12.45 6.24
C ARG A 49 -2.99 -11.81 5.14
N PRO A 50 -3.60 -11.32 4.05
CA PRO A 50 -2.87 -10.58 3.03
C PRO A 50 -2.21 -9.32 3.59
N THR A 51 -0.94 -9.14 3.27
CA THR A 51 -0.09 -8.02 3.69
C THR A 51 0.60 -7.36 2.51
N ILE A 52 0.99 -6.10 2.66
CA ILE A 52 1.90 -5.44 1.73
C ILE A 52 3.29 -6.09 1.81
N GLU A 53 3.84 -6.46 0.66
CA GLU A 53 5.18 -7.06 0.52
C GLU A 53 6.23 -6.28 1.33
N GLY A 54 7.05 -6.97 2.11
CA GLY A 54 8.19 -6.38 2.80
C GLY A 54 7.86 -5.42 3.97
N THR A 55 6.59 -5.19 4.31
CA THR A 55 6.22 -4.25 5.40
C THR A 55 5.52 -4.92 6.58
N GLY A 56 4.79 -6.02 6.35
CA GLY A 56 3.95 -6.65 7.36
C GLY A 56 2.68 -5.86 7.73
N ILE A 57 2.36 -4.81 6.98
CA ILE A 57 1.09 -4.07 7.10
C ILE A 57 0.00 -4.88 6.38
N SER A 58 -1.07 -5.25 7.09
CA SER A 58 -2.16 -6.03 6.51
C SER A 58 -3.09 -5.18 5.65
N VAL A 59 -3.67 -5.80 4.61
CA VAL A 59 -4.75 -5.20 3.81
C VAL A 59 -5.93 -4.84 4.69
N HIS A 60 -6.28 -5.72 5.63
CA HIS A 60 -7.25 -5.47 6.71
C HIS A 60 -7.03 -4.11 7.38
N ARG A 61 -5.79 -3.81 7.84
CA ARG A 61 -5.51 -2.55 8.56
C ARG A 61 -5.72 -1.32 7.69
N ILE A 62 -5.33 -1.40 6.41
CA ILE A 62 -5.53 -0.33 5.43
C ILE A 62 -7.03 -0.15 5.17
N ALA A 63 -7.78 -1.24 4.99
CA ALA A 63 -9.22 -1.23 4.80
C ALA A 63 -9.97 -0.66 6.00
N SER A 64 -9.56 -0.97 7.24
CA SER A 64 -10.16 -0.37 8.45
C SER A 64 -10.03 1.16 8.43
N TRP A 65 -8.85 1.69 8.11
CA TRP A 65 -8.64 3.15 8.04
C TRP A 65 -9.43 3.80 6.90
N TYR A 66 -9.52 3.13 5.76
CA TYR A 66 -10.33 3.58 4.65
C TYR A 66 -11.83 3.59 5.00
N ASN A 67 -12.32 2.56 5.69
CA ASN A 67 -13.70 2.48 6.17
C ASN A 67 -14.01 3.58 7.22
N LEU A 68 -13.00 4.06 7.96
CA LEU A 68 -13.11 5.24 8.84
C LEU A 68 -13.10 6.59 8.08
N GLY A 69 -13.05 6.57 6.74
CA GLY A 69 -13.12 7.76 5.89
C GLY A 69 -11.78 8.43 5.60
N LEU A 70 -10.64 7.81 5.95
CA LEU A 70 -9.34 8.34 5.56
C LEU A 70 -9.10 8.15 4.07
N ARG A 71 -8.58 9.19 3.41
CA ARG A 71 -8.20 9.10 1.99
C ARG A 71 -6.90 8.30 1.82
N PRO A 72 -6.67 7.66 0.67
CA PRO A 72 -5.47 6.88 0.39
C PRO A 72 -4.16 7.63 0.68
N GLU A 73 -4.09 8.93 0.35
CA GLU A 73 -2.92 9.77 0.59
C GLU A 73 -2.65 9.99 2.09
N GLU A 74 -3.71 10.09 2.90
CA GLU A 74 -3.62 10.24 4.34
C GLU A 74 -3.18 8.94 5.00
N ILE A 75 -3.66 7.80 4.49
CA ILE A 75 -3.25 6.47 4.95
C ILE A 75 -1.75 6.28 4.68
N ALA A 76 -1.29 6.53 3.45
CA ALA A 76 0.12 6.44 3.09
C ALA A 76 1.00 7.37 3.98
N GLY A 77 0.58 8.63 4.12
CA GLY A 77 1.29 9.62 4.93
C GLY A 77 1.41 9.25 6.41
N ARG A 78 0.35 8.68 7.00
CA ARG A 78 0.34 8.25 8.41
C ARG A 78 1.12 6.97 8.66
N MET A 79 1.10 6.03 7.71
CA MET A 79 1.82 4.75 7.86
C MET A 79 3.32 4.91 7.59
N GLY A 80 3.74 5.84 6.72
CA GLY A 80 5.13 6.27 6.50
C GLY A 80 6.08 5.21 5.91
N ARG A 81 5.65 3.94 5.84
CA ARG A 81 6.44 2.79 5.37
C ARG A 81 5.91 2.19 4.07
N ILE A 82 4.80 2.70 3.56
CA ILE A 82 4.16 2.26 2.31
C ILE A 82 3.94 3.46 1.40
N SER A 83 4.09 3.22 0.11
CA SER A 83 3.79 4.14 -0.97
C SER A 83 2.28 4.22 -1.24
N LEU A 84 1.88 5.28 -1.94
CA LEU A 84 0.50 5.44 -2.38
C LEU A 84 0.05 4.32 -3.34
N ALA A 85 0.97 3.78 -4.15
CA ALA A 85 0.69 2.65 -5.04
C ALA A 85 0.33 1.38 -4.26
N GLU A 86 1.07 1.08 -3.18
CA GLU A 86 0.78 -0.06 -2.30
C GLU A 86 -0.56 0.11 -1.58
N VAL A 87 -0.91 1.34 -1.17
CA VAL A 87 -2.24 1.62 -0.60
C VAL A 87 -3.34 1.32 -1.62
N TYR A 88 -3.22 1.81 -2.84
CA TYR A 88 -4.22 1.52 -3.88
C TYR A 88 -4.27 0.04 -4.26
N ALA A 89 -3.14 -0.67 -4.23
CA ALA A 89 -3.12 -2.11 -4.42
C ALA A 89 -3.88 -2.85 -3.31
N ALA A 90 -3.67 -2.47 -2.05
CA ALA A 90 -4.44 -3.01 -0.92
C ALA A 90 -5.92 -2.71 -1.04
N LEU A 91 -6.31 -1.48 -1.40
CA LEU A 91 -7.72 -1.12 -1.57
C LEU A 91 -8.37 -1.86 -2.75
N SER A 92 -7.64 -2.08 -3.83
CA SER A 92 -8.10 -2.91 -4.96
C SER A 92 -8.33 -4.36 -4.51
N HIS A 93 -7.40 -4.92 -3.73
CA HIS A 93 -7.54 -6.26 -3.16
C HIS A 93 -8.73 -6.33 -2.17
N TYR A 94 -8.89 -5.30 -1.34
CA TYR A 94 -10.02 -5.19 -0.42
C TYR A 94 -11.36 -5.21 -1.16
N HIS A 95 -11.54 -4.37 -2.18
CA HIS A 95 -12.79 -4.35 -2.93
C HIS A 95 -13.08 -5.64 -3.68
N ALA A 96 -12.05 -6.37 -4.11
CA ALA A 96 -12.21 -7.68 -4.73
C ALA A 96 -12.57 -8.80 -3.72
N ASN A 97 -12.25 -8.64 -2.44
CA ASN A 97 -12.43 -9.65 -1.38
C ASN A 97 -13.17 -9.06 -0.16
N ARG A 98 -14.13 -8.18 -0.43
CA ARG A 98 -14.71 -7.30 0.59
C ARG A 98 -15.37 -8.08 1.73
N ASP A 99 -16.14 -9.10 1.41
CA ASP A 99 -16.89 -9.88 2.42
C ASP A 99 -15.95 -10.60 3.41
N GLU A 100 -14.84 -11.16 2.92
CA GLU A 100 -13.81 -11.80 3.75
C GLU A 100 -13.18 -10.77 4.70
N ILE A 101 -12.76 -9.63 4.16
CA ILE A 101 -12.02 -8.62 4.92
C ILE A 101 -12.92 -7.84 5.87
N ASP A 102 -14.15 -7.50 5.48
CA ASP A 102 -15.11 -6.83 6.36
C ASP A 102 -15.50 -7.76 7.54
N ALA A 103 -15.60 -9.07 7.32
CA ALA A 103 -15.82 -10.03 8.40
C ALA A 103 -14.62 -10.11 9.37
N GLU A 104 -13.39 -10.07 8.85
CA GLU A 104 -12.19 -9.99 9.69
C GLU A 104 -12.15 -8.70 10.52
N ILE A 105 -12.51 -7.56 9.92
CA ILE A 105 -12.58 -6.26 10.60
C ILE A 105 -13.59 -6.29 11.73
N ALA A 106 -14.81 -6.78 11.46
CA ALA A 106 -15.85 -6.88 12.48
C ALA A 106 -15.46 -7.82 13.63
N ALA A 107 -14.79 -8.94 13.32
CA ALA A 107 -14.30 -9.86 14.36
C ALA A 107 -13.24 -9.22 15.26
N GLU A 108 -12.34 -8.40 14.69
CA GLU A 108 -11.33 -7.66 15.47
C GLU A 108 -11.96 -6.59 16.36
N GLU A 109 -13.00 -5.91 15.90
CA GLU A 109 -13.75 -4.92 16.69
C GLU A 109 -14.48 -5.57 17.89
N VAL A 110 -15.18 -6.67 17.66
CA VAL A 110 -15.87 -7.41 18.73
C VAL A 110 -14.88 -7.91 19.80
N GLU A 111 -13.72 -8.41 19.38
CA GLU A 111 -12.70 -8.87 20.32
C GLU A 111 -12.06 -7.72 21.11
N ALA A 112 -11.85 -6.57 20.48
CA ALA A 112 -11.37 -5.36 21.16
C ALA A 112 -12.36 -4.90 22.24
N ASP A 113 -13.65 -4.84 21.93
CA ASP A 113 -14.70 -4.46 22.87
C ASP A 113 -14.75 -5.42 24.08
N ARG A 114 -14.63 -6.73 23.84
CA ARG A 114 -14.59 -7.76 24.90
C ARG A 114 -13.42 -7.52 25.86
N ILE A 115 -12.22 -7.30 25.31
CA ILE A 115 -11.01 -7.07 26.10
C ILE A 115 -11.13 -5.78 26.91
N GLU A 116 -11.66 -4.71 26.32
CA GLU A 116 -11.88 -3.43 27.02
C GLU A 116 -12.86 -3.60 28.20
N GLN A 117 -13.96 -4.32 27.99
CA GLN A 117 -14.95 -4.59 29.02
C GLN A 117 -14.36 -5.42 30.18
N GLU A 118 -13.57 -6.45 29.87
CA GLU A 118 -12.86 -7.25 30.88
C GLU A 118 -11.87 -6.42 31.69
N HIS A 119 -11.11 -5.55 31.01
CA HIS A 119 -10.18 -4.64 31.66
C HIS A 119 -10.91 -3.69 32.61
N TYR A 120 -12.02 -3.09 32.17
CA TYR A 120 -12.84 -2.19 33.00
C TYR A 120 -13.37 -2.89 34.26
N LEU A 121 -13.93 -4.09 34.12
CA LEU A 121 -14.44 -4.88 35.24
C LEU A 121 -13.33 -5.28 36.23
N SER A 122 -12.14 -5.62 35.71
CA SER A 122 -10.99 -5.98 36.55
C SER A 122 -10.51 -4.82 37.44
N LEU A 123 -10.60 -3.57 36.94
CA LEU A 123 -10.26 -2.38 37.71
C LEU A 123 -11.28 -2.09 38.81
N GLN A 124 -12.57 -2.33 38.56
CA GLN A 124 -13.63 -2.13 39.55
C GLN A 124 -13.60 -3.16 40.69
N SER A 125 -13.22 -4.41 40.40
CA SER A 125 -13.11 -5.48 41.42
C SER A 125 -11.91 -5.33 42.38
N ARG A 126 -10.97 -4.42 42.09
CA ARG A 126 -9.75 -4.17 42.88
C ARG A 126 -9.87 -2.95 43.80
N SER A 127 -10.98 -2.22 43.77
CA SER A 127 -11.30 -1.10 44.66
C SER A 127 -12.29 -1.52 45.76
#